data_AF-K9FA79-F1
#
_entry.id   AF-K9FA79-F1
#
_cell.length_a   1.000
_cell.length_b   1.000
_cell.length_c   1.000
_cell.angle_alpha   90.00
_cell.angle_beta   90.00
_cell.angle_gamma   90.00
#
_symmetry.space_group_name_H-M   'P 1'
#
loop_
_entity.id
_entity.type
_entity.pdbx_description
1 polymer ?
#
loop_
_entity_poly.entity_id
_entity_poly.type
_entity_poly.pdbx_seq_one_letter_code
_entity_poly.pdbx_strand_id
1 'polypeptide(L)'
;MSDQTPRGYRPIAPRTRLLKGGDGGEAAGSSAGRSAPEEKRMRRASTACTECQKRRTRCTGPPHCTECSTHARECVFDEAADRRRKASAKRTQDQLDHFRSFVDDLIGLIRDGDGETVQYIVNTIRSGATPGQIRDALTSILDNENQTISRNSDLRDLSLNLNITPNNLGNYFNPPR
;
A
#
# COMPACT_ATOMS: atom_id res chain seq x y z
N MET A 1 -9.78 -37.03 28.50
CA MET A 1 -9.49 -35.96 27.54
C MET A 1 -10.66 -35.88 26.56
N SER A 2 -11.35 -34.75 26.47
CA SER A 2 -12.51 -34.59 25.57
C SER A 2 -12.07 -33.90 24.28
N ASP A 3 -12.02 -34.66 23.19
CA ASP A 3 -11.67 -34.19 21.85
C ASP A 3 -12.77 -33.29 21.27
N GLN A 4 -12.47 -32.02 21.05
CA GLN A 4 -13.35 -31.07 20.36
C GLN A 4 -13.02 -31.06 18.87
N THR A 5 -13.87 -31.73 18.09
CA THR A 5 -13.79 -31.75 16.63
C THR A 5 -14.09 -30.36 16.06
N PRO A 6 -13.30 -29.83 15.11
CA PRO A 6 -13.51 -28.48 14.58
C PRO A 6 -14.76 -28.43 13.71
N ARG A 7 -15.61 -27.41 13.95
CA ARG A 7 -16.79 -27.11 13.13
C ARG A 7 -16.35 -26.74 11.72
N GLY A 8 -16.57 -27.63 10.76
CA GLY A 8 -16.33 -27.38 9.34
C GLY A 8 -17.15 -26.20 8.81
N TYR A 9 -16.55 -25.43 7.89
CA TYR A 9 -17.20 -24.30 7.22
C TYR A 9 -18.41 -24.77 6.42
N ARG A 10 -19.53 -24.04 6.52
CA ARG A 10 -20.72 -24.29 5.70
C ARG A 10 -20.49 -23.74 4.29
N PRO A 11 -20.79 -24.51 3.24
CA PRO A 11 -20.66 -24.05 1.86
C PRO A 11 -21.59 -22.86 1.59
N ILE A 12 -21.10 -21.89 0.82
CA ILE A 12 -21.87 -20.72 0.40
C ILE A 12 -22.94 -21.21 -0.58
N ALA A 13 -24.19 -21.24 -0.13
CA ALA A 13 -25.30 -21.59 -1.01
C ALA A 13 -25.41 -20.57 -2.16
N PRO A 14 -25.54 -21.01 -3.41
CA PRO A 14 -25.77 -20.10 -4.53
C PRO A 14 -27.05 -19.30 -4.30
N ARG A 15 -27.02 -18.03 -4.69
CA ARG A 15 -28.13 -17.09 -4.49
C ARG A 15 -29.36 -17.59 -5.25
N THR A 16 -30.28 -18.24 -4.54
CA THR A 16 -31.59 -18.58 -5.06
C THR A 16 -32.31 -17.28 -5.42
N ARG A 17 -32.49 -17.04 -6.72
CA ARG A 17 -33.44 -16.02 -7.16
C ARG A 17 -34.83 -16.55 -6.79
N LEU A 18 -35.39 -16.07 -5.68
CA LEU A 18 -36.80 -16.27 -5.36
C LEU A 18 -37.62 -15.67 -6.51
N LEU A 19 -38.09 -16.54 -7.40
CA LEU A 19 -39.05 -16.21 -8.44
C LEU A 19 -40.36 -15.92 -7.73
N LYS A 20 -40.74 -14.65 -7.74
CA LYS A 20 -42.06 -14.15 -7.41
C LYS A 20 -43.04 -14.74 -8.45
N GLY A 21 -44.05 -15.46 -7.98
CA GLY A 21 -45.05 -16.10 -8.83
C GLY A 21 -45.82 -15.10 -9.71
N GLY A 22 -46.22 -15.57 -10.89
CA GLY A 22 -47.12 -14.86 -11.81
C GLY A 22 -46.97 -15.31 -13.27
N ASP A 23 -47.84 -16.24 -13.66
CA ASP A 23 -48.46 -16.49 -14.98
C ASP A 23 -47.64 -16.83 -16.26
N GLY A 24 -48.29 -17.62 -17.13
CA GLY A 24 -47.71 -18.39 -18.22
C GLY A 24 -47.22 -17.60 -19.44
N GLY A 25 -46.37 -18.26 -20.23
CA GLY A 25 -45.95 -17.81 -21.56
C GLY A 25 -44.63 -18.44 -22.01
N GLU A 26 -44.69 -19.45 -22.89
CA GLU A 26 -43.55 -20.06 -23.58
C GLU A 26 -42.96 -19.16 -24.68
N ALA A 27 -41.71 -19.50 -25.02
CA ALA A 27 -41.01 -19.32 -26.30
C ALA A 27 -40.10 -18.08 -26.53
N ALA A 28 -38.81 -18.43 -26.61
CA ALA A 28 -37.85 -18.09 -27.68
C ALA A 28 -37.19 -16.69 -27.74
N GLY A 29 -35.84 -16.74 -27.80
CA GLY A 29 -35.11 -16.14 -28.93
C GLY A 29 -34.68 -14.68 -28.85
N SER A 30 -33.37 -14.50 -28.68
CA SER A 30 -32.47 -13.52 -29.31
C SER A 30 -32.87 -12.05 -29.58
N SER A 31 -31.98 -11.17 -29.09
CA SER A 31 -31.51 -9.90 -29.68
C SER A 31 -32.53 -8.87 -30.19
N ALA A 32 -32.73 -7.82 -29.41
CA ALA A 32 -32.97 -6.48 -29.94
C ALA A 32 -32.55 -5.44 -28.92
N GLY A 33 -31.60 -4.58 -29.31
CA GLY A 33 -31.26 -3.38 -28.57
C GLY A 33 -32.50 -2.53 -28.33
N ARG A 34 -32.81 -2.30 -27.06
CA ARG A 34 -33.73 -1.24 -26.63
C ARG A 34 -32.95 -0.42 -25.63
N SER A 35 -32.54 0.77 -26.05
CA SER A 35 -32.07 1.84 -25.20
C SER A 35 -33.23 2.24 -24.28
N ALA A 36 -33.37 1.55 -23.16
CA ALA A 36 -34.21 2.02 -22.07
C ALA A 36 -33.62 3.34 -21.55
N PRO A 37 -34.46 4.32 -21.16
CA PRO A 37 -33.95 5.54 -20.57
C PRO A 37 -33.09 5.15 -19.37
N GLU A 38 -31.99 5.86 -19.18
CA GLU A 38 -31.06 5.70 -18.06
C GLU A 38 -31.84 5.95 -16.76
N GLU A 39 -32.60 4.94 -16.32
CA GLU A 39 -33.34 4.91 -15.09
C GLU A 39 -32.29 4.77 -14.03
N LYS A 40 -31.75 5.95 -13.64
CA LYS A 40 -30.96 6.29 -12.46
C LYS A 40 -30.76 5.09 -11.57
N ARG A 41 -29.94 4.13 -12.02
CA ARG A 41 -29.74 2.88 -11.28
C ARG A 41 -29.16 3.34 -9.98
N MET A 42 -29.98 3.29 -8.93
CA MET A 42 -29.68 3.87 -7.63
C MET A 42 -28.31 3.32 -7.25
N ARG A 43 -27.28 4.16 -7.45
CA ARG A 43 -25.90 3.77 -7.29
C ARG A 43 -25.80 3.44 -5.83
N ARG A 44 -25.71 2.15 -5.51
CA ARG A 44 -25.62 1.69 -4.12
C ARG A 44 -24.49 2.49 -3.50
N ALA A 45 -24.82 3.27 -2.48
CA ALA A 45 -23.84 4.11 -1.83
C ALA A 45 -22.68 3.22 -1.37
N SER A 46 -21.45 3.59 -1.72
CA SER A 46 -20.28 2.89 -1.20
C SER A 46 -20.27 3.01 0.33
N THR A 47 -20.70 4.15 0.86
CA THR A 47 -20.67 4.48 2.30
C THR A 47 -22.05 4.98 2.75
N ALA A 48 -22.50 4.54 3.92
CA ALA A 48 -23.71 5.09 4.55
C ALA A 48 -23.43 6.49 5.11
N CYS A 49 -24.46 7.34 5.23
CA CYS A 49 -24.32 8.61 5.94
C CYS A 49 -24.07 8.36 7.44
N THR A 50 -23.58 9.39 8.14
CA THR A 50 -23.21 9.35 9.56
C THR A 50 -24.36 8.89 10.46
N GLU A 51 -25.57 9.39 10.24
CA GLU A 51 -26.76 9.01 11.03
C GLU A 51 -27.19 7.54 10.81
N CYS A 52 -27.23 7.07 9.55
CA CYS A 52 -27.54 5.67 9.27
C CYS A 52 -26.45 4.73 9.81
N GLN A 53 -25.19 5.17 9.80
CA GLN A 53 -24.07 4.41 10.37
C GLN A 53 -24.20 4.29 11.89
N LYS A 54 -24.54 5.40 12.58
CA LYS A 54 -24.79 5.42 14.04
C LYS A 54 -25.96 4.53 14.44
N ARG A 55 -27.05 4.56 13.66
CA ARG A 55 -28.29 3.81 13.94
C ARG A 55 -28.30 2.37 13.40
N ARG A 56 -27.27 1.99 12.64
CA ARG A 56 -27.16 0.69 11.95
C ARG A 56 -28.38 0.38 11.05
N THR A 57 -28.92 1.40 10.37
CA THR A 57 -30.04 1.27 9.43
C THR A 57 -29.57 1.31 7.97
N ARG A 58 -30.44 0.88 7.04
CA ARG A 58 -30.12 0.86 5.61
C ARG A 58 -30.08 2.28 5.05
N CYS A 59 -28.90 2.69 4.57
CA CYS A 59 -28.74 3.95 3.83
C CYS A 59 -28.99 3.74 2.33
N THR A 60 -29.76 4.64 1.72
CA THR A 60 -30.05 4.63 0.27
C THR A 60 -29.02 5.40 -0.56
N GLY A 61 -28.31 6.35 0.04
CA GLY A 61 -27.20 7.08 -0.60
C GLY A 61 -27.42 8.58 -0.79
N PRO A 62 -26.46 9.26 -1.45
CA PRO A 62 -26.46 10.71 -1.63
C PRO A 62 -27.49 11.20 -2.68
N PRO A 63 -27.85 12.49 -2.69
CA PRO A 63 -27.36 13.56 -1.81
C PRO A 63 -27.93 13.50 -0.39
N HIS A 64 -29.18 13.05 -0.22
CA HIS A 64 -29.78 12.76 1.07
C HIS A 64 -30.38 11.35 1.06
N CYS A 65 -30.14 10.63 2.15
CA CYS A 65 -30.69 9.29 2.33
C CYS A 65 -32.20 9.35 2.61
N THR A 66 -32.99 8.45 2.03
CA THR A 66 -34.45 8.37 2.24
C THR A 66 -34.84 8.28 3.70
N GLU A 67 -34.13 7.47 4.48
CA GLU A 67 -34.32 7.33 5.94
C GLU A 67 -34.16 8.68 6.66
N CYS A 68 -33.14 9.43 6.28
CA CYS A 68 -32.81 10.73 6.84
C CYS A 68 -33.84 11.79 6.44
N SER A 69 -34.27 11.75 5.18
CA SER A 69 -35.28 12.65 4.62
C SER A 69 -36.64 12.43 5.29
N THR A 70 -37.08 11.19 5.49
CA THR A 70 -38.36 10.86 6.12
C THR A 70 -38.40 11.28 7.59
N HIS A 71 -37.27 11.14 8.29
CA HIS A 71 -37.18 11.49 9.72
C HIS A 71 -36.69 12.91 9.99
N ALA A 72 -36.54 13.75 8.95
CA ALA A 72 -36.02 15.10 9.04
C ALA A 72 -34.72 15.18 9.88
N ARG A 73 -33.79 14.26 9.62
CA ARG A 73 -32.49 14.18 10.30
C ARG A 73 -31.39 14.75 9.41
N GLU A 74 -30.33 15.24 10.06
CA GLU A 74 -29.14 15.68 9.36
C GLU A 74 -28.46 14.50 8.64
N CYS A 75 -28.33 14.62 7.31
CA CYS A 75 -27.78 13.58 6.47
C CYS A 75 -26.42 14.01 5.92
N VAL A 76 -25.34 13.59 6.57
CA VAL A 76 -23.97 13.91 6.17
C VAL A 76 -23.27 12.65 5.67
N PHE A 77 -22.68 12.73 4.48
CA PHE A 77 -21.79 11.70 3.97
C PHE A 77 -20.35 12.16 4.19
N ASP A 78 -19.65 11.49 5.10
CA ASP A 78 -18.21 11.70 5.29
C ASP A 78 -17.43 10.82 4.31
N GLU A 79 -16.96 11.43 3.23
CA GLU A 79 -16.13 10.75 2.23
C GLU A 79 -14.77 10.33 2.79
N ALA A 80 -14.23 11.05 3.78
CA ALA A 80 -12.95 10.76 4.41
C ALA A 80 -13.04 9.55 5.36
N ALA A 81 -14.23 9.24 5.88
CA ALA A 81 -14.48 8.05 6.68
C ALA A 81 -14.46 6.74 5.88
N ASP A 82 -14.49 6.77 4.54
CA ASP A 82 -14.38 5.57 3.71
C ASP A 82 -12.96 4.98 3.79
N ARG A 83 -12.74 4.13 4.79
CA ARG A 83 -11.47 3.44 5.04
C ARG A 83 -10.95 2.70 3.80
N ARG A 84 -11.83 2.26 2.89
CA ARG A 84 -11.40 1.61 1.64
C ARG A 84 -10.71 2.59 0.70
N ARG A 85 -11.22 3.81 0.56
CA ARG A 85 -10.58 4.88 -0.23
C ARG A 85 -9.21 5.23 0.38
N LYS A 86 -9.15 5.41 1.71
CA LYS A 86 -7.89 5.66 2.43
C LYS A 86 -6.88 4.53 2.22
N ALA A 87 -7.31 3.27 2.28
CA ALA A 87 -6.44 2.12 2.04
C ALA A 87 -5.96 2.04 0.58
N SER A 88 -6.80 2.37 -0.39
CA SER A 88 -6.39 2.42 -1.81
C SER A 88 -5.37 3.53 -2.04
N ALA A 89 -5.65 4.74 -1.57
CA ALA A 89 -4.74 5.88 -1.69
C ALA A 89 -3.41 5.60 -1.00
N LYS A 90 -3.44 5.00 0.20
CA LYS A 90 -2.23 4.60 0.91
C LYS A 90 -1.40 3.57 0.12
N ARG A 91 -2.02 2.53 -0.44
CA ARG A 91 -1.29 1.54 -1.26
C ARG A 91 -0.61 2.18 -2.47
N THR A 92 -1.28 3.10 -3.15
CA THR A 92 -0.68 3.84 -4.27
C THR A 92 0.47 4.72 -3.79
N GLN A 93 0.30 5.42 -2.67
CA GLN A 93 1.38 6.23 -2.09
C GLN A 93 2.59 5.37 -1.72
N ASP A 94 2.37 4.26 -1.01
CA ASP A 94 3.42 3.32 -0.61
C ASP A 94 4.18 2.77 -1.84
N GLN A 95 3.47 2.48 -2.95
CA GLN A 95 4.09 2.06 -4.21
C GLN A 95 4.95 3.16 -4.86
N LEU A 96 4.47 4.41 -4.84
CA LEU A 96 5.21 5.54 -5.39
C LEU A 96 6.48 5.82 -4.58
N ASP A 97 6.39 5.74 -3.26
CA ASP A 97 7.53 5.97 -2.37
C ASP A 97 8.58 4.87 -2.52
N HIS A 98 8.16 3.60 -2.68
CA HIS A 98 9.06 2.48 -3.00
C HIS A 98 9.72 2.56 -4.38
N PHE A 99 9.07 3.22 -5.34
CA PHE A 99 9.66 3.49 -6.65
C PHE A 99 10.64 4.65 -6.60
N ARG A 100 10.30 5.73 -5.87
CA ARG A 100 11.19 6.87 -5.65
C ARG A 100 12.48 6.44 -4.97
N SER A 101 12.38 5.72 -3.84
CA SER A 101 13.56 5.25 -3.12
C SER A 101 14.47 4.40 -4.02
N PHE A 102 13.89 3.49 -4.82
CA PHE A 102 14.65 2.67 -5.77
C PHE A 102 15.38 3.49 -6.84
N VAL A 103 14.74 4.53 -7.39
CA VAL A 103 15.38 5.40 -8.38
C VAL A 103 16.49 6.21 -7.72
N ASP A 104 16.27 6.71 -6.51
CA ASP A 104 17.27 7.47 -5.76
C ASP A 104 18.49 6.59 -5.42
N ASP A 105 18.27 5.35 -4.97
CA ASP A 105 19.32 4.37 -4.69
C ASP A 105 20.12 4.05 -5.97
N LEU A 106 19.44 3.86 -7.10
CA LEU A 106 20.09 3.59 -8.38
C LEU A 106 20.92 4.79 -8.87
N ILE A 107 20.41 6.02 -8.72
CA ILE A 107 21.14 7.24 -9.06
C ILE A 107 22.33 7.41 -8.13
N GLY A 108 22.18 7.15 -6.83
CA GLY A 108 23.26 7.18 -5.86
C GLY A 108 24.37 6.20 -6.25
N LEU A 109 24.02 4.96 -6.58
CA LEU A 109 24.98 3.97 -7.04
C LEU A 109 25.74 4.41 -8.28
N ILE A 110 25.08 5.02 -9.26
CA ILE A 110 25.74 5.49 -10.50
C ILE A 110 26.67 6.68 -10.23
N ARG A 111 26.34 7.54 -9.26
CA ARG A 111 27.14 8.74 -8.93
C ARG A 111 28.35 8.43 -8.08
N ASP A 112 28.16 7.60 -7.06
CA ASP A 112 29.12 7.41 -5.98
C ASP A 112 29.75 6.01 -5.97
N GLY A 113 29.18 5.07 -6.72
CA GLY A 113 29.66 3.69 -6.80
C GLY A 113 30.96 3.55 -7.58
N ASP A 114 31.67 2.47 -7.30
CA ASP A 114 32.90 2.11 -8.01
C ASP A 114 32.62 1.72 -9.46
N GLY A 115 33.63 1.86 -10.32
CA GLY A 115 33.49 1.62 -11.75
C GLY A 115 33.03 0.20 -12.09
N GLU A 116 33.41 -0.82 -11.31
CA GLU A 116 33.02 -2.21 -11.57
C GLU A 116 31.54 -2.44 -11.25
N THR A 117 31.11 -1.96 -10.08
CA THR A 117 29.71 -2.04 -9.65
C THR A 117 28.78 -1.26 -10.57
N VAL A 118 29.18 -0.05 -10.99
CA VAL A 118 28.41 0.75 -11.97
C VAL A 118 28.32 0.03 -13.31
N GLN A 119 29.41 -0.58 -13.79
CA GLN A 119 29.37 -1.35 -15.04
C GLN A 119 28.47 -2.58 -14.92
N TYR A 120 28.51 -3.28 -13.78
CA TYR A 120 27.65 -4.43 -13.53
C TYR A 120 26.16 -4.06 -13.58
N ILE A 121 25.74 -3.00 -12.89
CA ILE A 121 24.33 -2.58 -12.90
C ILE A 121 23.90 -2.08 -14.29
N VAL A 122 24.76 -1.35 -15.00
CA VAL A 122 24.49 -0.90 -16.37
C VAL A 122 24.35 -2.08 -17.34
N ASN A 123 25.21 -3.09 -17.23
CA ASN A 123 25.11 -4.30 -18.05
C ASN A 123 23.84 -5.10 -17.73
N THR A 124 23.42 -5.13 -16.47
CA THR A 124 22.16 -5.73 -16.04
C THR A 124 20.96 -5.00 -16.66
N ILE A 125 20.99 -3.66 -16.71
CA ILE A 125 19.94 -2.88 -17.37
C ILE A 125 19.94 -3.14 -18.89
N ARG A 126 21.13 -3.12 -19.52
CA ARG A 126 21.28 -3.30 -20.98
C ARG A 126 20.91 -4.69 -21.47
N SER A 127 20.98 -5.71 -20.61
CA SER A 127 20.53 -7.07 -20.95
C SER A 127 19.00 -7.22 -21.00
N GLY A 128 18.25 -6.15 -20.67
CA GLY A 128 16.79 -6.17 -20.66
C GLY A 128 16.21 -6.75 -19.37
N ALA A 129 16.95 -6.69 -18.27
CA ALA A 129 16.46 -7.15 -16.97
C ALA A 129 15.16 -6.43 -16.55
N THR A 130 14.29 -7.17 -15.88
CA THR A 130 13.07 -6.60 -15.31
C THR A 130 13.40 -5.65 -14.15
N PRO A 131 12.54 -4.67 -13.83
CA PRO A 131 12.74 -3.78 -12.69
C PRO A 131 12.93 -4.52 -11.34
N GLY A 132 12.34 -5.70 -11.19
CA GLY A 132 12.54 -6.56 -10.02
C GLY A 132 13.97 -7.09 -9.93
N GLN A 133 14.49 -7.65 -11.03
CA GLN A 133 15.87 -8.16 -11.09
C GLN A 133 16.90 -7.05 -10.87
N ILE A 134 16.67 -5.86 -11.42
CA ILE A 134 17.54 -4.69 -11.20
C ILE A 134 17.53 -4.30 -9.72
N ARG A 135 16.36 -4.34 -9.06
CA ARG A 135 16.22 -4.05 -7.63
C ARG A 135 16.94 -5.09 -6.76
N ASP A 136 16.82 -6.37 -7.09
CA ASP A 136 17.48 -7.45 -6.35
C ASP A 136 19.01 -7.33 -6.45
N ALA A 137 19.52 -6.98 -7.65
CA ALA A 137 20.94 -6.69 -7.86
C ALA A 137 21.41 -5.48 -7.05
N LEU A 138 20.65 -4.38 -7.08
CA LEU A 138 20.94 -3.16 -6.33
C LEU A 138 20.97 -3.41 -4.81
N THR A 139 19.98 -4.13 -4.28
CA THR A 139 19.90 -4.48 -2.85
C THR A 139 21.12 -5.32 -2.43
N SER A 140 21.49 -6.30 -3.28
CA SER A 140 22.65 -7.15 -3.01
C SER A 140 23.94 -6.33 -2.94
N ILE A 141 24.12 -5.34 -3.82
CA ILE A 141 25.28 -4.45 -3.81
C ILE A 141 25.34 -3.64 -2.50
N LEU A 142 24.24 -2.97 -2.15
CA LEU A 142 24.15 -2.14 -0.94
C LEU A 142 24.39 -2.96 0.35
N ASP A 143 23.88 -4.19 0.41
CA ASP A 143 24.11 -5.09 1.54
C ASP A 143 25.58 -5.53 1.67
N ASN A 144 26.28 -5.70 0.54
CA ASN A 144 27.71 -6.01 0.55
C ASN A 144 28.54 -4.83 1.04
N GLU A 145 28.23 -3.60 0.61
CA GLU A 145 28.89 -2.38 1.10
C GLU A 145 28.71 -2.24 2.62
N ASN A 146 27.49 -2.44 3.13
CA ASN A 146 27.21 -2.39 4.57
C ASN A 146 27.97 -3.47 5.38
N GLN A 147 28.15 -4.67 4.83
CA GLN A 147 28.96 -5.71 5.47
C GLN A 147 30.45 -5.36 5.49
N THR A 148 30.99 -4.74 4.43
CA THR A 148 32.39 -4.30 4.44
C THR A 148 32.64 -3.19 5.45
N ILE A 149 31.69 -2.25 5.62
CA ILE A 149 31.77 -1.20 6.63
C ILE A 149 31.71 -1.79 8.04
N SER A 150 30.76 -2.70 8.29
CA SER A 150 30.60 -3.36 9.60
C SER A 150 31.83 -4.19 10.00
N ARG A 151 32.45 -4.90 9.05
CA ARG A 151 33.69 -5.66 9.31
C ARG A 151 34.89 -4.75 9.53
N ASN A 152 34.94 -3.59 8.87
CA ASN A 152 36.02 -2.61 9.08
C ASN A 152 35.89 -1.87 10.42
N SER A 153 34.68 -1.69 10.96
CA SER A 153 34.50 -1.14 12.32
C SER A 153 35.03 -2.08 13.40
N ASP A 154 34.83 -3.39 13.27
CA ASP A 154 35.31 -4.38 14.25
C ASP A 154 36.85 -4.49 14.27
N LEU A 155 37.52 -4.23 13.15
CA LEU A 155 38.99 -4.22 13.05
C LEU A 155 39.64 -2.94 13.61
N ARG A 156 38.91 -1.83 13.67
CA ARG A 156 39.42 -0.55 14.22
C ARG A 156 39.46 -0.54 15.75
N ASP A 157 38.72 -1.42 16.43
CA ASP A 157 38.72 -1.53 17.90
C ASP A 157 39.93 -2.33 18.45
N LEU A 158 40.64 -3.09 17.58
CA LEU A 158 41.82 -3.87 17.97
C LEU A 158 43.17 -3.17 17.68
N SER A 159 43.15 -2.00 17.03
CA SER A 159 44.37 -1.30 16.56
C SER A 159 44.77 -0.07 17.39
N LEU A 160 44.11 0.22 18.52
CA LEU A 160 44.43 1.37 19.39
C LEU A 160 45.36 1.04 20.58
N ASN A 161 46.13 -0.05 20.51
CA ASN A 161 47.18 -0.33 21.50
C ASN A 161 48.57 -0.29 20.84
N LEU A 162 49.13 0.91 20.67
CA LEU A 162 50.58 1.14 20.71
C LEU A 162 50.87 2.62 21.05
N ASN A 163 51.02 2.87 22.36
CA ASN A 163 51.87 3.85 23.04
C ASN A 163 51.93 5.30 22.52
N ILE A 164 51.09 6.17 23.08
CA ILE A 164 51.33 7.63 23.12
C ILE A 164 51.65 8.00 24.57
N THR A 165 52.87 8.46 24.81
CA THR A 165 53.30 9.02 26.10
C THR A 165 52.53 10.31 26.40
N PRO A 166 52.11 10.56 27.66
CA PRO A 166 51.46 11.82 28.00
C PRO A 166 52.54 12.85 28.34
N ASN A 167 52.72 13.83 27.48
CA ASN A 167 53.32 15.10 27.86
C ASN A 167 52.81 16.20 26.91
N ASN A 168 51.87 17.01 27.38
CA ASN A 168 52.11 18.40 27.75
C ASN A 168 50.76 19.16 27.79
N LEU A 169 50.40 19.66 28.98
CA LEU A 169 49.32 20.62 29.18
C LEU A 169 49.65 21.94 28.46
N GLY A 170 48.69 22.48 27.71
CA GLY A 170 48.81 23.83 27.17
C GLY A 170 47.46 24.44 26.82
N ASN A 171 46.90 25.16 27.78
CA ASN A 171 45.86 26.18 27.63
C ASN A 171 45.98 26.98 26.32
N TYR A 172 44.86 27.38 25.71
CA TYR A 172 44.39 28.79 25.73
C TYR A 172 43.04 28.91 25.03
N PHE A 173 42.04 29.22 25.85
CA PHE A 173 40.73 29.72 25.48
C PHE A 173 40.84 31.24 25.30
N ASN A 174 40.56 31.79 24.12
CA ASN A 174 40.11 33.18 23.99
C ASN A 174 39.49 33.45 22.60
N PRO A 175 38.24 33.93 22.52
CA PRO A 175 37.63 34.38 21.27
C PRO A 175 37.82 35.91 21.05
N PRO A 176 37.79 36.40 19.80
CA PRO A 176 37.91 37.81 19.49
C PRO A 176 36.56 38.56 19.61
N ARG A 177 36.67 39.89 19.80
CA ARG A 177 35.59 40.89 19.94
C ARG A 177 34.73 41.03 18.69
#